data_AF-A0A349A063-F1
#
_entry.id   AF-A0A349A063-F1
#
_cell.length_a   1.000
_cell.length_b   1.000
_cell.length_c   1.000
_cell.angle_alpha   90.00
_cell.angle_beta   90.00
_cell.angle_gamma   90.00
#
_symmetry.space_group_name_H-M   'P 1'
#
loop_
_entity.id
_entity.type
_entity.pdbx_description
1 polymer ?
#
loop_
_entity_poly.entity_id
_entity_poly.type
_entity_poly.pdbx_seq_one_letter_code
_entity_poly.pdbx_strand_id
1 'polypeptide(L)' 'MDQILFSSWQGEVVDNRGKQQDQPQTPKRFKVPDEFAGQKMKAFMGWDGFALFDSDVDIVAMCVRYVEAV' A
#
# COMPACT_ATOMS: atom_id res chain seq x y z
N MET A 1 -10.85 -2.28 5.64
CA MET A 1 -9.72 -1.97 4.76
C MET A 1 -8.84 -1.04 5.58
N ASP A 2 -7.61 -1.45 5.88
CA ASP A 2 -6.72 -0.60 6.65
C ASP A 2 -6.50 0.71 5.88
N GLN A 3 -6.47 1.84 6.60
CA GLN A 3 -6.37 3.16 5.98
C GLN A 3 -5.06 3.24 5.20
N ILE A 4 -5.13 3.55 3.91
CA ILE A 4 -3.92 3.72 3.09
C ILE A 4 -3.18 4.94 3.59
N LEU A 5 -1.94 4.76 4.03
CA LEU A 5 -1.04 5.83 4.43
C LEU A 5 -0.40 6.48 3.19
N PHE A 6 0.07 5.65 2.26
CA PHE A 6 0.71 6.07 1.02
C PHE A 6 0.54 4.98 -0.04
N SER A 7 0.39 5.36 -1.30
CA SER A 7 0.38 4.44 -2.43
C SER A 7 0.94 5.10 -3.68
N SER A 8 1.65 4.30 -4.46
CA SER A 8 1.95 4.57 -5.87
C SER A 8 1.51 3.33 -6.64
N TRP A 9 0.40 3.43 -7.39
CA TRP A 9 -0.21 2.29 -8.06
C TRP A 9 -0.80 2.69 -9.41
N GLN A 10 -0.41 2.02 -10.50
CA GLN A 10 -0.87 2.31 -11.86
C GLN A 10 -0.77 3.80 -12.27
N GLY A 11 0.29 4.48 -11.85
CA GLY A 11 0.52 5.91 -12.13
C GLY A 11 -0.32 6.87 -11.30
N GLU A 12 -1.13 6.39 -10.35
CA GLU A 12 -1.81 7.19 -9.34
C GLU A 12 -0.98 7.21 -8.06
N VAL A 13 -0.70 8.41 -7.54
CA VAL A 13 -0.05 8.60 -6.24
C VAL A 13 -1.08 9.12 -5.24
N VAL A 14 -1.24 8.41 -4.13
CA VAL A 14 -2.07 8.80 -3.00
C VAL A 14 -1.18 8.94 -1.78
N ASP A 15 -1.13 10.13 -1.21
CA ASP A 15 -0.36 10.42 -0.02
C ASP A 15 -1.27 10.96 1.08
N ASN A 16 -1.51 10.18 2.12
CA ASN A 16 -2.33 10.56 3.27
C ASN A 16 -1.48 10.92 4.50
N ARG A 17 -0.16 10.96 4.37
CA ARG A 17 0.73 11.33 5.47
C ARG A 17 0.48 12.79 5.88
N GLY A 18 0.34 13.02 7.18
CA GLY A 18 0.09 14.36 7.73
C GLY A 18 -1.27 14.96 7.42
N LYS A 19 -2.18 14.23 6.75
CA LYS A 19 -3.58 14.67 6.54
C LYS A 19 -4.42 14.29 7.76
N GLN A 20 -5.35 15.17 8.15
CA GLN A 20 -6.36 14.82 9.16
C GLN A 20 -7.19 13.64 8.65
N GLN A 21 -7.44 12.66 9.52
CA GLN A 21 -8.03 11.36 9.19
C GLN A 21 -9.49 11.40 8.71
N ASP A 22 -10.07 12.59 8.58
CA ASP A 22 -11.51 12.75 8.41
C ASP A 22 -11.98 12.35 7.00
N GLN A 23 -11.08 12.32 6.00
CA GLN A 23 -11.34 11.79 4.66
C GLN A 23 -10.07 11.22 3.99
N PRO A 24 -9.64 9.98 4.29
CA PRO A 24 -8.51 9.37 3.60
C PRO A 24 -8.82 9.20 2.12
N GLN A 25 -7.88 9.61 1.27
CA GLN A 25 -7.99 9.33 -0.16
C GLN A 25 -7.68 7.86 -0.40
N THR A 26 -8.50 7.19 -1.20
CA THR A 26 -8.27 5.82 -1.66
C THR A 26 -7.90 5.88 -3.13
N PRO A 27 -6.85 5.17 -3.59
CA PRO A 27 -6.52 5.11 -5.01
C PRO A 27 -7.69 4.47 -5.76
N LYS A 28 -8.08 5.06 -6.88
CA LYS A 28 -9.25 4.60 -7.65
C LYS A 28 -9.08 3.18 -8.20
N ARG A 29 -7.84 2.80 -8.49
CA ARG A 29 -7.49 1.55 -9.19
C ARG A 29 -6.86 0.50 -8.28
N PHE A 30 -6.68 0.82 -7.00
CA PHE A 30 -6.07 -0.12 -6.06
C PHE A 30 -7.14 -0.95 -5.35
N LYS A 31 -7.02 -2.27 -5.44
CA LYS A 31 -7.77 -3.23 -4.65
C LYS A 31 -6.82 -4.33 -4.20
N VAL A 32 -6.89 -4.68 -2.92
CA VAL A 32 -6.19 -5.86 -2.39
C VAL A 32 -6.87 -7.10 -2.98
N PRO A 33 -6.12 -8.08 -3.52
CA PRO A 33 -6.69 -9.33 -4.02
C PRO A 33 -7.47 -10.08 -2.94
N ASP A 34 -8.54 -10.78 -3.34
CA ASP A 34 -9.48 -11.43 -2.40
C ASP A 34 -8.82 -12.49 -1.51
N GLU A 35 -7.75 -13.14 -1.98
CA GLU A 35 -6.96 -14.11 -1.20
C GLU A 35 -6.29 -13.49 0.05
N PHE A 36 -6.07 -12.18 0.05
CA PHE A 36 -5.54 -11.42 1.18
C PHE A 36 -6.63 -10.66 1.96
N ALA A 37 -7.91 -10.79 1.56
CA ALA A 37 -9.01 -10.11 2.23
C ALA A 37 -9.12 -10.54 3.71
N GLY A 38 -9.24 -9.56 4.60
CA GLY A 38 -9.38 -9.79 6.05
C GLY A 38 -8.07 -10.07 6.78
N GLN A 39 -6.95 -10.21 6.08
CA GLN A 39 -5.63 -10.26 6.71
C GLN A 39 -5.21 -8.84 7.13
N LYS A 40 -4.58 -8.71 8.31
CA LYS A 40 -3.94 -7.44 8.69
C LYS A 40 -2.63 -7.32 7.94
N MET A 41 -2.51 -6.29 7.10
CA MET A 41 -1.36 -6.09 6.23
C MET A 41 -0.71 -4.75 6.55
N LYS A 42 0.62 -4.72 6.69
CA LYS A 42 1.35 -3.45 6.83
C LYS A 42 1.59 -2.76 5.50
N ALA A 43 1.77 -3.55 4.44
CA ALA A 43 1.95 -3.08 3.07
C ALA A 43 1.56 -4.17 2.06
N PHE A 44 1.40 -3.76 0.81
CA PHE A 44 1.21 -4.62 -0.34
C PHE A 44 2.08 -4.13 -1.50
N MET A 45 2.74 -5.03 -2.20
CA MET A 45 3.58 -4.74 -3.36
C MET A 45 3.25 -5.72 -4.49
N GLY A 46 3.18 -5.20 -5.71
CA GLY A 46 2.99 -5.98 -6.93
C GLY A 46 3.60 -5.26 -8.12
N TRP A 47 3.42 -5.84 -9.31
CA TRP A 47 4.01 -5.34 -10.55
C TRP A 47 3.57 -3.91 -10.91
N ASP A 48 2.38 -3.50 -10.48
CA ASP A 48 1.77 -2.19 -10.72
C ASP A 48 2.17 -1.12 -9.69
N GLY A 49 2.92 -1.49 -8.66
CA GLY A 49 3.39 -0.58 -7.60
C GLY A 49 3.18 -1.12 -6.19
N PHE A 50 2.89 -0.23 -5.24
CA PHE A 50 2.71 -0.60 -3.83
C PHE A 50 1.74 0.31 -3.08
N ALA A 51 1.27 -0.19 -1.93
CA ALA A 51 0.47 0.53 -0.96
C ALA A 51 0.97 0.23 0.46
N LEU A 52 1.04 1.27 1.30
CA LEU A 52 1.42 1.21 2.70
C LEU A 52 0.19 1.51 3.56
N PHE A 53 0.03 0.74 4.63
CA PHE A 53 -1.04 0.90 5.62
C PHE A 53 -0.48 1.23 7.01
N ASP A 54 0.82 1.03 7.21
CA ASP A 54 1.54 1.23 8.45
C ASP A 54 2.81 2.06 8.17
N SER A 55 3.14 2.99 9.07
CA SER A 55 4.34 3.84 8.98
C SER A 55 5.63 3.10 9.31
N ASP A 56 5.55 1.96 10.00
CA ASP A 56 6.70 1.14 10.42
C ASP A 56 7.21 0.21 9.31
N VAL A 57 6.76 0.38 8.06
CA VAL A 57 7.22 -0.43 6.93
C VAL A 57 8.60 0.02 6.46
N ASP A 58 9.57 -0.88 6.51
CA ASP A 58 10.83 -0.72 5.77
C ASP A 58 10.59 -1.00 4.28
N ILE A 59 10.43 0.07 3.51
CA ILE A 59 10.14 0.01 2.07
C ILE A 59 11.32 -0.60 1.30
N VAL A 60 12.56 -0.32 1.72
CA VAL A 60 13.75 -0.85 1.03
C VAL A 60 13.81 -2.36 1.19
N ALA A 61 13.63 -2.86 2.41
CA ALA A 61 13.57 -4.30 2.67
C ALA A 61 12.40 -4.98 1.94
N MET A 62 11.24 -4.31 1.84
CA MET A 62 10.10 -4.81 1.07
C MET A 62 10.44 -4.96 -0.43
N CYS A 63 11.07 -3.95 -1.03
CA CYS A 63 11.51 -4.01 -2.43
C CYS A 63 12.50 -5.15 -2.67
N VAL A 64 13.48 -5.33 -1.78
CA VAL A 64 14.47 -6.42 -1.90
C VAL A 64 13.77 -7.78 -1.88
N ARG A 65 12.87 -8.00 -0.91
CA ARG A 65 12.10 -9.26 -0.82
C ARG A 65 11.24 -9.53 -2.05
N TYR A 66 10.64 -8.48 -2.62
CA TYR A 66 9.86 -8.61 -3.85
C TYR A 66 10.74 -9.07 -5.02
N VAL A 67 11.93 -8.47 -5.18
CA VAL A 67 12.86 -8.85 -6.24
C VAL A 67 13.40 -10.28 -6.04
N GLU A 68 13.66 -10.71 -4.81
CA GLU A 68 14.12 -12.07 -4.50
C GLU A 68 13.04 -13.14 -4.72
N ALA A 69 11.76 -12.78 -4.59
CA ALA A 69 10.64 -13.70 -4.72
C ALA A 69 10.16 -13.92 -6.18
N VAL A 70 10.73 -13.17 -7.13
CA VAL A 70 10.38 -13.19 -8.56
C VAL A 70 11.45 -13.89 -9.37
#